data_AF-A0A923UF50-F1
#
_entry.id   AF-A0A923UF50-F1
#
_cell.length_a   1.000
_cell.length_b   1.000
_cell.length_c   1.000
_cell.angle_alpha   90.00
_cell.angle_beta   90.00
_cell.angle_gamma   90.00
#
_symmetry.space_group_name_H-M   'P 1'
#
loop_
_entity.id
_entity.type
_entity.pdbx_description
1 polymer ?
#
loop_
_entity_poly.entity_id
_entity_poly.type
_entity_poly.pdbx_seq_one_letter_code
_entity_poly.pdbx_strand_id
1 'polypeptide(L)'
;MFKSFFTVVLVIYGAVCTGILMLLIPYRVINWIDTSVEGSSIISQQPNAISYQSRDPYVVSLKSQFGGGCELFITQKIELSYGHSVACPAGYKRSKEKIKINWLESGLETEFEDGYKIFVPKKSFIGGR
;
A
#
# COMPACT_ATOMS: atom_id res chain seq x y z
N MET A 1 -49.20 -12.29 35.48
CA MET A 1 -47.77 -12.05 35.80
C MET A 1 -46.79 -12.48 34.71
N PHE A 2 -46.98 -13.64 34.06
CA PHE A 2 -46.02 -14.18 33.07
C PHE A 2 -45.79 -13.33 31.80
N LYS A 3 -46.83 -12.66 31.28
CA LYS A 3 -46.73 -11.86 30.05
C LYS A 3 -45.79 -10.65 30.20
N SER A 4 -45.87 -9.93 31.32
CA SER A 4 -45.05 -8.75 31.58
C SER A 4 -43.56 -9.10 31.75
N PHE A 5 -43.25 -10.25 32.34
CA PHE A 5 -41.88 -10.74 32.48
C PHE A 5 -41.25 -11.04 31.12
N PHE A 6 -41.99 -11.73 30.24
CA PHE A 6 -41.51 -12.07 28.89
C PHE A 6 -41.22 -10.81 28.04
N THR A 7 -42.06 -9.79 28.13
CA THR A 7 -41.85 -8.51 27.42
C THR A 7 -40.59 -7.79 27.90
N VAL A 8 -40.34 -7.75 29.21
CA VAL A 8 -39.15 -7.10 29.77
C VAL A 8 -37.86 -7.81 29.32
N VAL A 9 -37.85 -9.15 29.32
CA VAL A 9 -36.70 -9.94 28.85
C VAL A 9 -36.41 -9.68 27.36
N LEU A 10 -37.45 -9.59 26.53
CA LEU A 10 -37.30 -9.30 25.09
C LEU A 10 -36.73 -7.90 24.82
N VAL A 11 -37.14 -6.89 25.59
CA VAL A 11 -36.64 -5.51 25.45
C VAL A 11 -35.16 -5.43 25.87
N ILE A 12 -34.79 -6.08 26.98
CA ILE A 12 -33.40 -6.12 27.44
C ILE A 12 -32.53 -6.84 26.40
N TYR A 13 -32.98 -7.98 25.88
CA TYR A 13 -32.26 -8.72 24.85
C TYR A 13 -32.08 -7.90 23.57
N GLY A 14 -33.13 -7.23 23.10
CA GLY A 14 -33.07 -6.35 21.94
C GLY A 14 -32.07 -5.19 22.11
N ALA A 15 -32.07 -4.55 23.28
CA ALA A 15 -31.12 -3.48 23.59
C ALA A 15 -29.67 -3.97 23.63
N VAL A 16 -29.42 -5.14 24.22
CA VAL A 16 -28.09 -5.77 24.26
C VAL A 16 -27.61 -6.13 22.86
N CYS A 17 -28.45 -6.77 22.04
CA CYS A 17 -28.10 -7.12 20.66
C CYS A 17 -27.79 -5.87 19.81
N THR A 18 -28.57 -4.81 19.97
CA THR A 18 -28.36 -3.55 19.24
C THR A 18 -27.07 -2.87 19.68
N GLY A 19 -26.78 -2.86 20.99
CA GLY A 19 -25.52 -2.35 21.54
C GLY A 19 -24.30 -3.11 21.03
N ILE A 20 -24.37 -4.45 20.97
CA ILE A 20 -23.28 -5.28 20.42
C ILE A 20 -23.06 -4.99 18.94
N LEU A 21 -24.13 -4.91 18.14
CA LEU A 21 -24.03 -4.58 16.71
C LEU A 21 -23.43 -3.19 16.47
N MET A 22 -23.84 -2.20 17.27
CA MET A 22 -23.30 -0.84 17.25
C MET A 22 -21.81 -0.77 17.60
N LEU A 23 -21.25 -1.75 18.32
CA LEU A 23 -19.81 -1.82 18.62
C LEU A 23 -19.03 -2.62 17.57
N LEU A 24 -19.62 -3.69 17.03
CA LEU A 24 -18.97 -4.55 16.04
C LEU A 24 -18.80 -3.85 14.69
N ILE A 25 -19.78 -3.04 14.26
CA ILE A 25 -19.71 -2.34 12.96
C ILE A 25 -18.56 -1.32 12.94
N PRO A 26 -18.42 -0.37 13.89
CA PRO A 26 -17.28 0.54 13.93
C PRO A 26 -15.97 -0.20 14.10
N TYR A 27 -15.91 -1.24 14.94
CA TYR A 27 -14.68 -2.03 15.12
C TYR A 27 -14.21 -2.68 13.81
N ARG A 28 -15.14 -3.25 13.03
CA ARG A 28 -14.85 -3.81 11.71
C ARG A 28 -14.45 -2.74 10.69
N VAL A 29 -15.11 -1.58 10.73
CA VAL A 29 -14.79 -0.44 9.86
C VAL A 29 -13.42 0.13 10.18
N ILE A 30 -13.07 0.30 11.46
CA ILE A 30 -11.75 0.78 11.91
C ILE A 30 -10.65 -0.20 11.47
N ASN A 31 -10.82 -1.49 11.74
CA ASN A 31 -9.85 -2.51 11.31
C ASN A 31 -9.71 -2.60 9.78
N TRP A 32 -10.79 -2.34 9.03
CA TRP A 32 -10.77 -2.28 7.57
C TRP A 32 -10.06 -1.02 7.05
N ILE A 33 -10.27 0.13 7.72
CA ILE A 33 -9.57 1.37 7.41
C ILE A 33 -8.07 1.20 7.66
N ASP A 34 -7.65 0.63 8.80
CA ASP A 34 -6.24 0.44 9.12
C ASP A 34 -5.50 -0.47 8.11
N THR A 35 -6.18 -1.47 7.55
CA THR A 35 -5.61 -2.32 6.49
C THR A 35 -5.54 -1.62 5.13
N SER A 36 -6.39 -0.63 4.88
CA SER A 36 -6.41 0.13 3.62
C SER A 36 -5.42 1.31 3.61
N VAL A 37 -5.05 1.82 4.79
CA VAL A 37 -4.17 3.00 4.97
C VAL A 37 -2.70 2.59 5.07
N GLU A 38 -2.37 1.32 4.84
CA GLU A 38 -0.99 0.84 4.88
C GLU A 38 -0.17 1.48 3.74
N GLY A 39 0.33 2.67 4.04
CA GLY A 39 0.86 3.66 3.12
C GLY A 39 2.05 3.16 2.34
N SER A 40 2.32 3.80 1.21
CA SER A 40 3.46 3.53 0.35
C SER A 40 4.73 3.34 1.19
N SER A 41 5.34 2.17 1.07
CA SER A 41 6.56 1.88 1.83
C SER A 41 7.76 2.10 0.95
N ILE A 42 8.65 3.00 1.35
CA ILE A 42 9.94 3.16 0.70
C ILE A 42 10.71 1.84 0.87
N ILE A 43 11.16 1.27 -0.24
CA ILE A 43 11.94 0.03 -0.29
C ILE A 43 13.39 0.26 -0.71
N SER A 44 13.67 1.37 -1.41
CA SER A 44 15.03 1.73 -1.81
C SER A 44 15.16 3.23 -2.08
N GLN A 45 16.36 3.77 -1.87
CA GLN A 45 16.72 5.15 -2.18
C GLN A 45 17.91 5.14 -3.15
N GLN A 46 17.92 6.08 -4.09
CA GLN A 46 19.03 6.28 -5.01
C GLN A 46 20.34 6.49 -4.23
N PRO A 47 21.39 5.74 -4.55
CA PRO A 47 22.70 5.91 -3.93
C PRO A 47 23.38 7.18 -4.46
N ASN A 48 24.22 7.81 -3.63
CA ASN A 48 24.94 9.04 -3.99
C ASN A 48 25.90 8.88 -5.18
N ALA A 49 26.29 7.63 -5.50
CA ALA A 49 27.18 7.33 -6.63
C ALA A 49 26.50 7.49 -8.00
N ILE A 50 25.17 7.47 -8.04
CA ILE A 50 24.39 7.59 -9.28
C ILE A 50 23.73 8.96 -9.26
N SER A 51 23.90 9.71 -10.35
CA SER A 51 23.20 10.99 -10.54
C SER A 51 22.46 11.00 -11.87
N TYR A 52 21.18 11.32 -11.81
CA TYR A 52 20.36 11.51 -13.01
C TYR A 52 20.27 12.96 -13.43
N GLN A 53 20.98 13.86 -12.74
CA GLN A 53 21.13 15.29 -13.04
C GLN A 53 19.80 16.07 -13.08
N SER A 54 18.71 15.46 -12.61
CA SER A 54 17.38 16.05 -12.58
C SER A 54 16.71 15.66 -11.27
N ARG A 55 16.66 16.60 -10.32
CA ARG A 55 15.89 16.48 -9.08
C ARG A 55 16.21 15.22 -8.26
N ASP A 56 17.47 14.79 -8.26
CA ASP A 56 17.99 13.75 -7.37
C ASP A 56 17.82 14.18 -5.88
N PRO A 57 17.60 13.26 -4.93
CA PRO A 57 17.53 11.80 -5.09
C PRO A 57 16.10 11.28 -5.29
N TYR A 58 16.00 10.18 -6.04
CA TYR A 58 14.78 9.40 -6.21
C TYR A 58 14.66 8.29 -5.15
N VAL A 59 13.41 7.90 -4.87
CA VAL A 59 13.03 6.81 -3.97
C VAL A 59 12.08 5.87 -4.67
N VAL A 60 12.23 4.58 -4.40
CA VAL A 60 11.31 3.53 -4.84
C VAL A 60 10.41 3.18 -3.67
N SER A 61 9.11 3.23 -3.90
CA SER A 61 8.08 2.88 -2.94
C SER A 61 7.16 1.80 -3.50
N LEU A 62 6.70 0.92 -2.63
CA LEU A 62 5.71 -0.10 -2.97
C LEU A 62 4.34 0.33 -2.43
N LYS A 63 3.35 0.42 -3.32
CA LYS A 63 1.96 0.76 -2.99
C LYS A 63 1.04 -0.41 -3.31
N SER A 64 0.15 -0.75 -2.38
CA SER A 64 -0.90 -1.72 -2.64
C SER A 64 -2.01 -1.06 -3.46
N GLN A 65 -2.50 -1.76 -4.48
CA GLN A 65 -3.67 -1.34 -5.24
C GLN A 65 -4.92 -2.03 -4.69
N PHE A 66 -6.05 -1.32 -4.79
CA PHE A 66 -7.35 -1.89 -4.46
C PHE A 66 -7.62 -3.11 -5.36
N GLY A 67 -7.88 -4.28 -4.76
CA GLY A 67 -8.04 -5.55 -5.49
C GLY A 67 -6.86 -6.53 -5.40
N GLY A 68 -5.85 -6.25 -4.56
CA GLY A 68 -4.74 -7.19 -4.30
C GLY A 68 -3.57 -7.09 -5.28
N GLY A 69 -3.59 -6.05 -6.13
CA GLY A 69 -2.45 -5.68 -6.96
C GLY A 69 -1.40 -4.88 -6.18
N CYS A 70 -0.26 -4.69 -6.81
CA CYS A 70 0.87 -3.93 -6.27
C CYS A 70 1.39 -3.01 -7.36
N GLU A 71 1.92 -1.86 -6.95
CA GLU A 71 2.52 -0.87 -7.85
C GLU A 71 3.82 -0.33 -7.25
N LEU A 72 4.86 -0.33 -8.06
CA LEU A 72 6.15 0.30 -7.78
C LEU A 72 6.06 1.77 -8.21
N PHE A 73 6.34 2.67 -7.28
CA PHE A 73 6.42 4.10 -7.51
C PHE A 73 7.85 4.57 -7.38
N ILE A 74 8.36 5.21 -8.43
CA ILE A 74 9.66 5.89 -8.44
C ILE A 74 9.34 7.38 -8.38
N THR A 75 9.65 8.01 -7.25
CA THR A 75 9.31 9.42 -6.98
C THR A 75 10.51 10.15 -6.42
N GLN A 76 10.45 11.48 -6.36
CA GLN A 76 11.49 12.24 -5.68
C GLN A 76 11.29 12.15 -4.18
N LYS A 77 12.41 12.13 -3.43
CA LYS A 77 12.36 12.01 -1.97
C LYS A 77 11.59 13.15 -1.30
N ILE A 78 11.67 14.35 -1.88
CA ILE A 78 11.10 15.59 -1.32
C ILE A 78 9.73 15.90 -1.92
N GLU A 79 9.47 15.47 -3.16
CA GLU A 79 8.28 15.83 -3.90
C GLU A 79 7.59 14.59 -4.49
N LEU A 80 6.42 14.25 -3.93
CA LEU A 80 5.59 13.12 -4.38
C LEU A 80 4.66 13.47 -5.54
N SER A 81 4.63 14.73 -5.98
CA SER A 81 3.81 15.20 -7.11
C SER A 81 4.27 14.62 -8.45
N TYR A 82 5.48 14.05 -8.47
CA TYR A 82 6.19 13.70 -9.68
C TYR A 82 6.90 12.35 -9.55
N GLY A 83 6.75 11.52 -10.58
CA GLY A 83 7.38 10.21 -10.61
C GLY A 83 6.90 9.35 -11.76
N HIS A 84 7.14 8.05 -11.61
CA HIS A 84 6.71 7.02 -12.52
C HIS A 84 6.14 5.85 -11.72
N SER A 85 5.09 5.22 -12.23
CA SER A 85 4.49 4.06 -11.59
C SER A 85 4.48 2.86 -12.55
N VAL A 86 4.75 1.69 -12.00
CA VAL A 86 4.77 0.43 -12.75
C VAL A 86 4.04 -0.63 -11.95
N ALA A 87 3.08 -1.29 -12.58
CA ALA A 87 2.38 -2.41 -11.97
C ALA A 87 3.35 -3.56 -11.66
N CYS A 88 3.24 -4.10 -10.45
CA CYS A 88 3.93 -5.33 -10.07
C CYS A 88 3.35 -6.52 -10.85
N PRO A 89 4.07 -7.65 -10.94
CA PRO A 89 3.57 -8.88 -11.55
C PRO A 89 2.23 -9.32 -10.97
N ALA A 90 1.40 -9.93 -11.80
CA ALA A 90 0.12 -10.47 -11.36
C ALA A 90 0.31 -11.49 -10.24
N GLY A 91 -0.43 -11.33 -9.14
CA GLY A 91 -0.34 -12.21 -7.98
C GLY A 91 0.79 -11.87 -7.00
N TYR A 92 1.63 -10.87 -7.27
CA TYR A 92 2.64 -10.41 -6.32
C TYR A 92 1.98 -9.74 -5.11
N LYS A 93 2.11 -10.37 -3.93
CA LYS A 93 1.63 -9.83 -2.67
C LYS A 93 2.77 -9.05 -1.99
N ARG A 94 2.43 -7.87 -1.49
CA ARG A 94 3.34 -6.91 -0.86
C ARG A 94 4.21 -7.56 0.23
N SER A 95 5.42 -7.98 -0.11
CA SER A 95 6.43 -8.36 0.87
C SER A 95 7.74 -7.63 0.56
N LYS A 96 8.07 -6.64 1.39
CA LYS A 96 9.25 -5.78 1.19
C LYS A 96 10.57 -6.55 1.22
N GLU A 97 10.58 -7.72 1.87
CA GLU A 97 11.78 -8.54 2.10
C GLU A 97 12.26 -9.27 0.83
N LYS A 98 11.52 -9.11 -0.27
CA LYS A 98 11.56 -10.03 -1.42
C LYS A 98 11.81 -9.32 -2.75
N ILE A 99 12.21 -8.04 -2.72
CA ILE A 99 12.47 -7.22 -3.91
C ILE A 99 13.91 -6.72 -3.85
N LYS A 100 14.69 -7.01 -4.89
CA LYS A 100 16.02 -6.43 -5.07
C LYS A 100 15.93 -5.24 -6.01
N ILE A 101 16.45 -4.11 -5.56
CA ILE A 101 16.49 -2.87 -6.34
C ILE A 101 17.94 -2.55 -6.68
N ASN A 102 18.24 -2.46 -7.98
CA ASN A 102 19.53 -2.08 -8.50
C ASN A 102 19.42 -0.77 -9.27
N TRP A 103 20.05 0.28 -8.73
CA TRP A 103 20.13 1.56 -9.40
C TRP A 103 21.26 1.52 -10.44
N LEU A 104 20.97 1.96 -11.65
CA LEU A 104 21.91 2.00 -12.78
C LEU A 104 21.98 3.41 -13.34
N GLU A 105 23.08 3.78 -13.99
CA GLU A 105 23.20 5.07 -14.70
C GLU A 105 22.13 5.24 -15.81
N SER A 106 21.60 4.14 -16.34
CA SER A 106 20.56 4.11 -17.36
C SER A 106 19.13 4.12 -16.80
N GLY A 107 18.93 3.84 -15.51
CA GLY A 107 17.60 3.66 -14.91
C GLY A 107 17.61 2.80 -13.65
N LEU A 108 16.51 2.09 -13.43
CA LEU A 108 16.27 1.24 -12.26
C LEU A 108 15.96 -0.18 -12.72
N GLU A 109 16.67 -1.16 -12.19
CA GLU A 109 16.30 -2.56 -12.33
C GLU A 109 15.72 -3.08 -11.01
N THR A 110 14.58 -3.77 -11.11
CA THR A 110 13.89 -4.40 -9.98
C THR A 110 13.76 -5.88 -10.27
N GLU A 111 14.29 -6.72 -9.38
CA GLU A 111 14.16 -8.18 -9.43
C GLU A 111 13.26 -8.65 -8.28
N PHE A 112 12.21 -9.39 -8.65
CA PHE A 112 11.29 -10.02 -7.74
C PHE A 112 11.77 -11.45 -7.42
N GLU A 113 11.25 -12.03 -6.34
CA GLU A 113 11.64 -13.36 -5.86
C GLU A 113 11.45 -14.50 -6.87
N ASP A 114 10.45 -14.39 -7.74
CA ASP A 114 10.16 -15.36 -8.80
C ASP A 114 11.13 -15.24 -9.99
N GLY A 115 12.13 -14.35 -9.89
CA GLY A 115 13.07 -14.04 -10.96
C GLY A 115 12.52 -13.08 -12.01
N TYR A 116 11.28 -12.58 -11.82
CA TYR A 116 10.74 -11.55 -12.70
C TYR A 116 11.56 -10.26 -12.55
N LYS A 117 11.83 -9.61 -13.68
CA LYS A 117 12.62 -8.38 -13.72
C LYS A 117 11.87 -7.28 -14.42
N ILE A 118 11.88 -6.10 -13.81
CA ILE A 118 11.39 -4.86 -14.40
C ILE A 118 12.57 -3.93 -14.54
N PHE A 119 12.79 -3.43 -15.75
CA PHE A 119 13.70 -2.33 -15.98
C PHE A 119 12.90 -1.06 -16.30
N VAL A 120 13.13 -0.01 -15.53
CA VAL A 120 12.55 1.32 -15.76
C VAL A 120 13.67 2.26 -16.19
N PRO A 121 13.69 2.75 -17.44
CA PRO A 121 14.73 3.66 -17.90
C PRO A 121 14.60 5.01 -17.20
N LYS A 122 15.72 5.67 -16.91
CA LYS A 122 15.72 6.97 -16.20
C LYS A 122 14.85 8.02 -16.87
N LYS A 123 14.80 8.02 -18.20
CA LYS A 123 13.98 8.95 -18.99
C LYS A 123 12.49 8.91 -18.58
N SER A 124 11.98 7.77 -18.13
CA SER A 124 10.59 7.62 -17.70
C SER A 124 10.24 8.36 -16.41
N PHE A 125 11.20 8.59 -15.52
CA PHE A 125 10.95 9.21 -14.22
C PHE A 125 11.68 10.54 -13.99
N ILE A 126 12.70 10.88 -14.79
CA ILE A 126 13.41 12.17 -14.69
C ILE A 126 12.70 13.32 -15.42
N GLY A 127 11.94 12.98 -16.46
CA GLY A 127 11.34 13.91 -17.42
C GLY A 127 9.82 14.03 -17.32
N GLY A 128 9.18 13.08 -16.65
CA GLY A 128 7.79 13.14 -16.20
C GLY A 128 6.80 13.33 -17.33
N ARG A 129 6.36 12.19 -17.85
CA ARG A 129 5.05 11.95 -18.45
C ARG A 129 4.93 10.46 -18.70
#